data_AF-A0A1R1X459-F1
#
_entry.id   AF-A0A1R1X459-F1
#
_cell.length_a   1.000
_cell.length_b   1.000
_cell.length_c   1.000
_cell.angle_alpha   90.00
_cell.angle_beta   90.00
_cell.angle_gamma   90.00
#
_symmetry.space_group_name_H-M   'P 1'
#
loop_
_entity.id
_entity.type
_entity.pdbx_description
1 polymer ?
#
loop_
_entity_poly.entity_id
_entity_poly.type
_entity_poly.pdbx_seq_one_letter_code
_entity_poly.pdbx_strand_id
1 'polypeptide(L)'
;MSSETLKNNSEIDRSDSTLQKLEEIVINRESKYPLFQRYRALFSLKGLGTKEAADIIIKAVREEKTSELFKHELAYCLGQLQSKESIPLLKELISDKNEFVMVRHEAAEALGAISEQETIKILQDHLQDECKELADTCYLAIKKIDIETKESSAEAKRLNQNIYGSIDPVPSLQRGKSVSELRDIISDQKADLFDRYTAMFALRDDATPAAVEALVEALESDSTSALFRHEIGFVFGELQDKLAVPALTRVLANSSEHSMVRHEAAEALGSIIGAESVLEVLSHYSTDPDMVVRDSCIVAIDMYKYENSSEFQYAIIPS
;
A
#
# COMPACT_ATOMS: atom_id res chain seq x y z
N MET A 1 18.73 -36.36 -26.98
CA MET A 1 18.56 -35.12 -26.19
C MET A 1 17.10 -34.75 -26.30
N SER A 2 16.34 -35.02 -25.24
CA SER A 2 14.88 -35.15 -25.23
C SER A 2 14.17 -33.80 -25.32
N SER A 3 12.92 -33.83 -25.81
CA SER A 3 12.04 -32.66 -25.95
C SER A 3 11.77 -31.89 -24.66
N GLU A 4 11.97 -32.52 -23.49
CA GLU A 4 11.92 -31.87 -22.17
C GLU A 4 13.06 -30.87 -21.95
N THR A 5 14.29 -31.18 -22.41
CA THR A 5 15.44 -30.26 -22.25
C THR A 5 15.28 -29.01 -23.13
N LEU A 6 14.61 -29.14 -24.28
CA LEU A 6 14.32 -28.02 -25.19
C LEU A 6 13.17 -27.14 -24.67
N LYS A 7 12.14 -27.73 -24.04
CA LYS A 7 11.06 -26.97 -23.39
C LYS A 7 11.56 -26.16 -22.20
N ASN A 8 12.36 -26.77 -21.31
CA ASN A 8 12.95 -26.07 -20.16
C ASN A 8 13.84 -24.90 -20.61
N ASN A 9 14.67 -25.08 -21.64
CA ASN A 9 15.52 -23.98 -22.12
C ASN A 9 14.71 -22.84 -22.75
N SER A 10 13.57 -23.12 -23.39
CA SER A 10 12.71 -22.09 -24.00
C SER A 10 11.86 -21.32 -23.00
N GLU A 11 11.49 -21.93 -21.87
CA GLU A 11 10.76 -21.27 -20.79
C GLU A 11 11.68 -20.35 -19.97
N ILE A 12 12.92 -20.79 -19.72
CA ILE A 12 13.95 -19.99 -19.02
C ILE A 12 14.34 -18.74 -19.84
N ASP A 13 14.53 -18.89 -21.16
CA ASP A 13 14.90 -17.76 -22.05
C ASP A 13 13.76 -16.71 -22.15
N ARG A 14 12.50 -17.16 -22.05
CA ARG A 14 11.32 -16.26 -22.04
C ARG A 14 11.13 -15.55 -20.70
N SER A 15 11.40 -16.21 -19.57
CA SER A 15 11.32 -15.58 -18.25
C SER A 15 12.39 -14.50 -18.08
N ASP A 16 13.61 -14.75 -18.56
CA ASP A 16 14.71 -13.77 -18.50
C ASP A 16 14.42 -12.54 -19.37
N SER A 17 13.86 -12.75 -20.57
CA SER A 17 13.35 -11.68 -21.45
C SER A 17 12.26 -10.83 -20.77
N THR A 18 11.33 -11.49 -20.08
CA THR A 18 10.21 -10.83 -19.38
C THR A 18 10.70 -9.94 -18.25
N LEU A 19 11.56 -10.45 -17.38
CA LEU A 19 12.12 -9.70 -16.25
C LEU A 19 12.94 -8.50 -16.72
N GLN A 20 13.75 -8.65 -17.77
CA GLN A 20 14.50 -7.54 -18.37
C GLN A 20 13.57 -6.43 -18.87
N LYS A 21 12.42 -6.79 -19.48
CA LYS A 21 11.47 -5.79 -19.95
C LYS A 21 10.76 -5.08 -18.81
N LEU A 22 10.35 -5.81 -17.77
CA LEU A 22 9.76 -5.21 -16.57
C LEU A 22 10.76 -4.28 -15.87
N GLU A 23 12.03 -4.68 -15.75
CA GLU A 23 13.10 -3.84 -15.22
C GLU A 23 13.26 -2.55 -16.03
N GLU A 24 13.30 -2.64 -17.36
CA GLU A 24 13.39 -1.47 -18.24
C GLU A 24 12.25 -0.47 -17.99
N ILE A 25 11.01 -0.98 -17.87
CA ILE A 25 9.82 -0.16 -17.66
C ILE A 25 9.82 0.48 -16.27
N VAL A 26 10.08 -0.29 -15.22
CA VAL A 26 10.02 0.18 -13.83
C VAL A 26 11.13 1.21 -13.56
N ILE A 27 12.35 0.95 -14.01
CA ILE A 27 13.48 1.88 -13.79
C ILE A 27 13.35 3.13 -14.69
N ASN A 28 12.87 2.98 -15.93
CA ASN A 28 12.55 4.10 -16.82
C ASN A 28 13.66 5.15 -17.02
N ARG A 29 14.94 4.74 -17.14
CA ARG A 29 16.09 5.66 -17.24
C ARG A 29 15.98 6.70 -18.37
N GLU A 30 15.34 6.30 -19.47
CA GLU A 30 15.17 7.16 -20.65
C GLU A 30 13.86 7.96 -20.62
N SER A 31 13.11 7.93 -19.50
CA SER A 31 11.81 8.61 -19.34
C SER A 31 10.82 8.28 -20.47
N LYS A 32 10.86 7.04 -20.98
CA LYS A 32 10.04 6.54 -22.09
C LYS A 32 8.64 6.16 -21.65
N TYR A 33 8.51 5.66 -20.43
CA TYR A 33 7.28 5.06 -19.94
C TYR A 33 6.54 6.05 -19.03
N PRO A 34 5.24 6.31 -19.27
CA PRO A 34 4.42 7.09 -18.37
C PRO A 34 4.22 6.35 -17.04
N LEU A 35 3.88 7.09 -15.99
CA LEU A 35 3.82 6.57 -14.61
C LEU A 35 2.92 5.33 -14.47
N PHE A 36 1.72 5.35 -15.04
CA PHE A 36 0.79 4.21 -14.96
C PHE A 36 1.37 2.91 -15.56
N GLN A 37 2.20 2.99 -16.62
CA GLN A 37 2.88 1.79 -17.16
C GLN A 37 3.95 1.26 -16.21
N ARG A 38 4.62 2.15 -15.48
CA ARG A 38 5.58 1.75 -14.43
C ARG A 38 4.87 1.05 -13.28
N TYR A 39 3.69 1.53 -12.88
CA TYR A 39 2.83 0.87 -11.89
C TYR A 39 2.39 -0.52 -12.33
N ARG A 40 1.86 -0.67 -13.55
CA ARG A 40 1.48 -1.99 -14.08
C ARG A 40 2.67 -2.96 -14.11
N ALA A 41 3.85 -2.50 -14.51
CA ALA A 41 5.06 -3.33 -14.50
C ALA A 41 5.53 -3.69 -13.08
N LEU A 42 5.41 -2.76 -12.13
CA LEU A 42 5.67 -3.02 -10.71
C LEU A 42 4.73 -4.11 -10.16
N PHE A 43 3.43 -4.01 -10.43
CA PHE A 43 2.50 -5.06 -10.00
C PHE A 43 2.70 -6.39 -10.71
N SER A 44 3.22 -6.41 -11.94
CA SER A 44 3.72 -7.65 -12.55
C SER A 44 4.87 -8.25 -11.74
N LEU A 45 5.87 -7.45 -11.35
CA LEU A 45 6.98 -7.92 -10.52
C LEU A 45 6.48 -8.44 -9.16
N LYS A 46 5.56 -7.71 -8.50
CA LYS A 46 4.90 -8.14 -7.28
C LYS A 46 4.18 -9.48 -7.48
N GLY A 47 3.42 -9.62 -8.57
CA GLY A 47 2.68 -10.84 -8.90
C GLY A 47 3.55 -12.04 -9.23
N LEU A 48 4.75 -11.82 -9.78
CA LEU A 48 5.74 -12.90 -10.01
C LEU A 48 6.25 -13.47 -8.68
N GLY A 49 6.42 -12.63 -7.67
CA GLY A 49 6.79 -13.08 -6.32
C GLY A 49 8.15 -13.76 -6.20
N THR A 50 9.02 -13.63 -7.22
CA THR A 50 10.35 -14.25 -7.22
C THR A 50 11.40 -13.34 -6.59
N LYS A 51 12.53 -13.93 -6.21
CA LYS A 51 13.67 -13.17 -5.69
C LYS A 51 14.19 -12.17 -6.72
N GLU A 52 14.27 -12.57 -7.99
CA GLU A 52 14.73 -11.72 -9.08
C GLU A 52 13.81 -10.52 -9.30
N ALA A 53 12.48 -10.71 -9.15
CA ALA A 53 11.53 -9.61 -9.18
C ALA A 53 11.74 -8.63 -8.02
N ALA A 54 11.98 -9.14 -6.81
CA ALA A 54 12.32 -8.31 -5.66
C ALA A 54 13.64 -7.55 -5.85
N ASP A 55 14.68 -8.18 -6.42
CA ASP A 55 15.96 -7.54 -6.73
C ASP A 55 15.79 -6.38 -7.74
N ILE A 56 14.91 -6.54 -8.74
CA ILE A 56 14.55 -5.46 -9.67
C ILE A 56 13.85 -4.31 -8.94
N ILE A 57 12.90 -4.61 -8.04
CA ILE A 57 12.21 -3.58 -7.26
C ILE A 57 13.20 -2.82 -6.35
N ILE A 58 14.11 -3.54 -5.66
CA ILE A 58 15.21 -2.93 -4.87
C ILE A 58 16.03 -1.97 -5.72
N LYS A 59 16.39 -2.37 -6.95
CA LYS A 59 17.13 -1.52 -7.88
C LYS A 59 16.33 -0.29 -8.28
N ALA A 60 15.05 -0.45 -8.58
CA ALA A 60 14.16 0.65 -8.93
C ALA A 60 14.02 1.68 -7.81
N VAL A 61 13.90 1.26 -6.55
CA VAL A 61 13.86 2.18 -5.38
C VAL A 61 15.13 3.02 -5.33
N ARG A 62 16.30 2.42 -5.58
CA ARG A 62 17.60 3.12 -5.55
C ARG A 62 17.71 4.14 -6.68
N GLU A 63 17.11 3.87 -7.84
CA GLU A 63 17.17 4.76 -9.01
C GLU A 63 16.06 5.81 -9.05
N GLU A 64 14.91 5.59 -8.40
CA GLU A 64 13.84 6.58 -8.32
C GLU A 64 14.22 7.72 -7.36
N LYS A 65 14.28 8.94 -7.91
CA LYS A 65 14.70 10.16 -7.18
C LYS A 65 13.66 11.28 -7.22
N THR A 66 12.60 11.11 -8.01
CA THR A 66 11.72 12.22 -8.41
C THR A 66 10.27 12.02 -8.03
N SER A 67 9.76 10.79 -8.07
CA SER A 67 8.38 10.47 -7.75
C SER A 67 8.31 9.87 -6.35
N GLU A 68 7.84 10.68 -5.39
CA GLU A 68 7.52 10.24 -4.02
C GLU A 68 6.51 9.09 -4.05
N LEU A 69 5.43 9.28 -4.81
CA LEU A 69 4.37 8.29 -5.03
C LEU A 69 4.92 6.95 -5.54
N PHE A 70 5.64 6.94 -6.66
CA PHE A 70 6.14 5.67 -7.21
C PHE A 70 7.15 4.98 -6.28
N LYS A 71 7.96 5.78 -5.56
CA LYS A 71 8.99 5.24 -4.70
C LYS A 71 8.42 4.62 -3.42
N HIS A 72 7.32 5.15 -2.88
CA HIS A 72 6.62 4.45 -1.81
C HIS A 72 6.07 3.12 -2.33
N GLU A 73 5.55 3.07 -3.56
CA GLU A 73 4.86 1.88 -4.05
C GLU A 73 5.83 0.72 -4.23
N LEU A 74 7.05 1.05 -4.64
CA LEU A 74 8.15 0.12 -4.69
C LEU A 74 8.50 -0.42 -3.29
N ALA A 75 8.53 0.43 -2.26
CA ALA A 75 8.76 0.00 -0.87
C ALA A 75 7.61 -0.87 -0.34
N TYR A 76 6.35 -0.47 -0.59
CA TYR A 76 5.15 -1.24 -0.29
C TYR A 76 5.25 -2.64 -0.88
N CYS A 77 5.54 -2.75 -2.18
CA CYS A 77 5.68 -4.03 -2.86
C CYS A 77 6.76 -4.93 -2.24
N LEU A 78 7.89 -4.37 -1.78
CA LEU A 78 8.92 -5.16 -1.08
C LEU A 78 8.42 -5.73 0.25
N GLY A 79 7.62 -4.96 0.99
CA GLY A 79 6.94 -5.40 2.21
C GLY A 79 5.95 -6.53 1.93
N GLN A 80 5.10 -6.35 0.92
CA GLN A 80 4.09 -7.34 0.51
C GLN A 80 4.72 -8.63 -0.03
N LEU A 81 5.88 -8.54 -0.66
CA LEU A 81 6.69 -9.71 -1.07
C LEU A 81 7.44 -10.37 0.09
N GLN A 82 7.44 -9.75 1.28
CA GLN A 82 8.24 -10.15 2.44
C GLN A 82 9.73 -10.35 2.08
N SER A 83 10.28 -9.49 1.22
CA SER A 83 11.64 -9.62 0.70
C SER A 83 12.68 -9.27 1.77
N LYS A 84 13.33 -10.29 2.35
CA LYS A 84 14.37 -10.10 3.38
C LYS A 84 15.62 -9.40 2.82
N GLU A 85 15.92 -9.62 1.54
CA GLU A 85 17.03 -8.97 0.83
C GLU A 85 16.88 -7.46 0.77
N SER A 86 15.65 -6.94 0.88
CA SER A 86 15.38 -5.50 0.87
C SER A 86 15.65 -4.80 2.22
N ILE A 87 15.78 -5.54 3.32
CA ILE A 87 15.93 -4.99 4.68
C ILE A 87 17.04 -3.92 4.76
N PRO A 88 18.25 -4.10 4.19
CA PRO A 88 19.28 -3.06 4.23
C PRO A 88 18.83 -1.75 3.56
N LEU A 89 18.17 -1.84 2.40
CA LEU A 89 17.64 -0.68 1.69
C LEU A 89 16.53 0.00 2.51
N LEU A 90 15.59 -0.76 3.07
CA LEU A 90 14.51 -0.19 3.87
C LEU A 90 15.04 0.52 5.13
N LYS A 91 16.07 -0.06 5.79
CA LYS A 91 16.79 0.59 6.90
C LYS A 91 17.45 1.92 6.47
N GLU A 92 18.05 1.96 5.27
CA GLU A 92 18.62 3.19 4.69
C GLU A 92 17.53 4.26 4.50
N LEU A 93 16.39 3.91 3.90
CA LEU A 93 15.28 4.85 3.64
C LEU A 93 14.71 5.45 4.92
N ILE A 94 14.43 4.63 5.94
CA ILE A 94 13.91 5.10 7.24
C ILE A 94 14.85 6.15 7.87
N SER A 95 16.16 5.91 7.74
CA SER A 95 17.20 6.74 8.36
C SER A 95 17.50 8.03 7.60
N ASP A 96 17.14 8.13 6.32
CA ASP A 96 17.43 9.31 5.51
C ASP A 96 16.43 10.45 5.80
N LYS A 97 16.90 11.50 6.46
CA LYS A 97 16.11 12.69 6.80
C LYS A 97 15.74 13.54 5.59
N ASN A 98 16.38 13.33 4.44
CA ASN A 98 16.03 14.03 3.19
C ASN A 98 15.10 13.20 2.31
N GLU A 99 14.79 11.96 2.71
CA GLU A 99 13.82 11.13 2.00
C GLU A 99 12.40 11.61 2.26
N PHE A 100 11.54 11.39 1.29
CA PHE A 100 10.12 11.73 1.36
C PHE A 100 9.42 11.05 2.54
N VAL A 101 8.51 11.78 3.20
CA VAL A 101 7.77 11.27 4.36
C VAL A 101 7.01 9.98 4.00
N MET A 102 6.39 9.96 2.82
CA MET A 102 5.65 8.79 2.35
C MET A 102 6.55 7.55 2.21
N VAL A 103 7.71 7.73 1.58
CA VAL A 103 8.69 6.66 1.39
C VAL A 103 9.24 6.15 2.73
N ARG A 104 9.47 7.05 3.70
CA ARG A 104 9.98 6.67 5.03
C ARG A 104 8.97 5.84 5.82
N HIS A 105 7.69 6.24 5.87
CA HIS A 105 6.69 5.43 6.55
C HIS A 105 6.52 4.08 5.86
N GLU A 106 6.45 4.07 4.53
CA GLU A 106 6.23 2.85 3.76
C GLU A 106 7.39 1.86 3.94
N ALA A 107 8.62 2.37 4.05
CA ALA A 107 9.77 1.53 4.38
C ALA A 107 9.68 0.92 5.79
N ALA A 108 9.17 1.65 6.78
CA ALA A 108 8.96 1.14 8.14
C ALA A 108 7.83 0.10 8.18
N GLU A 109 6.74 0.33 7.44
CA GLU A 109 5.65 -0.63 7.30
C GLU A 109 6.12 -1.91 6.61
N ALA A 110 6.88 -1.79 5.53
CA ALA A 110 7.48 -2.92 4.83
C ALA A 110 8.37 -3.77 5.76
N LEU A 111 9.15 -3.16 6.66
CA LEU A 111 9.89 -3.91 7.68
C LEU A 111 8.96 -4.65 8.65
N GLY A 112 7.82 -4.05 9.01
CA GLY A 112 6.76 -4.71 9.79
C GLY A 112 6.13 -5.89 9.04
N ALA A 113 5.91 -5.78 7.73
CA ALA A 113 5.40 -6.85 6.88
C ALA A 113 6.39 -8.01 6.68
N ILE A 114 7.68 -7.69 6.55
CA ILE A 114 8.76 -8.70 6.47
C ILE A 114 8.92 -9.45 7.82
N SER A 115 8.69 -8.76 8.93
CA SER A 115 8.59 -9.31 10.28
C SER A 115 9.84 -10.03 10.81
N GLU A 116 11.00 -9.36 10.68
CA GLU A 116 12.28 -9.85 11.17
C GLU A 116 12.71 -9.18 12.47
N GLN A 117 13.04 -9.97 13.50
CA GLN A 117 13.44 -9.46 14.82
C GLN A 117 14.62 -8.48 14.78
N GLU A 118 15.53 -8.63 13.83
CA GLU A 118 16.67 -7.74 13.66
C GLU A 118 16.31 -6.33 13.14
N THR A 119 15.06 -6.09 12.75
CA THR A 119 14.58 -4.77 12.30
C THR A 119 14.03 -3.94 13.46
N ILE A 120 13.65 -4.57 14.58
CA ILE A 120 13.08 -3.87 15.75
C ILE A 120 13.96 -2.72 16.21
N LYS A 121 15.29 -2.91 16.21
CA LYS A 121 16.21 -1.87 16.69
C LYS A 121 16.11 -0.58 15.86
N ILE A 122 16.03 -0.67 14.53
CA ILE A 122 15.92 0.52 13.68
C ILE A 122 14.57 1.23 13.87
N LEU A 123 13.49 0.45 14.05
CA LEU A 123 12.15 0.98 14.29
C LEU A 123 12.10 1.69 15.66
N GLN A 124 12.73 1.12 16.69
CA GLN A 124 12.82 1.72 18.02
C GLN A 124 13.58 3.06 18.00
N ASP A 125 14.63 3.15 17.18
CA ASP A 125 15.41 4.38 17.02
C ASP A 125 14.58 5.54 16.41
N HIS A 126 13.45 5.22 15.76
CA HIS A 126 12.57 6.19 15.09
C HIS A 126 11.20 6.37 15.77
N LEU A 127 10.96 5.78 16.94
CA LEU A 127 9.72 5.96 17.72
C LEU A 127 9.47 7.41 18.18
N GLN A 128 10.49 8.26 18.14
CA GLN A 128 10.43 9.68 18.51
C GLN A 128 10.90 10.57 17.35
N ASP A 129 10.76 10.09 16.11
CA ASP A 129 11.06 10.90 14.92
C ASP A 129 10.17 12.16 14.89
N GLU A 130 10.72 13.26 14.36
CA GLU A 130 9.96 14.51 14.17
C GLU A 130 8.82 14.34 13.15
N CYS A 131 9.01 13.42 12.20
CA CYS A 131 7.96 12.95 11.30
C CYS A 131 7.02 12.00 12.06
N LYS A 132 5.82 12.49 12.38
CA LYS A 132 4.84 11.73 13.17
C LYS A 132 4.39 10.47 12.43
N GLU A 133 4.20 10.56 11.12
CA GLU A 133 3.80 9.45 10.25
C GLU A 133 4.79 8.29 10.40
N LEU A 134 6.10 8.58 10.34
CA LEU A 134 7.12 7.54 10.55
C LEU A 134 7.09 6.99 11.98
N ALA A 135 7.00 7.86 12.99
CA ALA A 135 6.99 7.42 14.39
C ALA A 135 5.80 6.50 14.69
N ASP A 136 4.61 6.87 14.22
CA ASP A 136 3.37 6.09 14.32
C ASP A 136 3.52 4.75 13.58
N THR A 137 4.07 4.73 12.36
CA THR A 137 4.30 3.48 11.61
C THR A 137 5.32 2.58 12.29
N CYS A 138 6.43 3.12 12.81
CA CYS A 138 7.41 2.33 13.57
C CYS A 138 6.77 1.69 14.81
N TYR A 139 5.89 2.41 15.51
CA TYR A 139 5.15 1.88 16.64
C TYR A 139 4.27 0.68 16.25
N LEU A 140 3.49 0.82 15.18
CA LEU A 140 2.62 -0.25 14.67
C LEU A 140 3.43 -1.46 14.19
N ALA A 141 4.51 -1.23 13.44
CA ALA A 141 5.40 -2.29 12.94
C ALA A 141 6.03 -3.08 14.09
N ILE A 142 6.52 -2.41 15.14
CA ILE A 142 7.07 -3.08 16.32
C ILE A 142 6.01 -3.96 16.98
N LYS A 143 4.77 -3.46 17.17
CA LYS A 143 3.68 -4.22 17.77
C LYS A 143 3.37 -5.47 16.97
N LYS A 144 3.28 -5.36 15.65
CA LYS A 144 3.06 -6.48 14.75
C LYS A 144 4.16 -7.53 14.86
N ILE A 145 5.42 -7.14 14.74
CA ILE A 145 6.58 -8.05 14.85
C ILE A 145 6.55 -8.77 16.21
N ASP A 146 6.30 -8.03 17.29
CA ASP A 146 6.19 -8.58 18.63
C ASP A 146 5.09 -9.64 18.77
N ILE A 147 3.92 -9.42 18.16
CA ILE A 147 2.81 -10.38 18.17
C ILE A 147 3.18 -11.63 17.37
N GLU A 148 3.65 -11.46 16.14
CA GLU A 148 3.95 -12.59 15.24
C GLU A 148 5.09 -13.48 15.76
N THR A 149 5.98 -12.92 16.57
CA THR A 149 7.12 -13.65 17.15
C THR A 149 6.83 -14.27 18.51
N LYS A 150 5.81 -13.78 19.24
CA LYS A 150 5.33 -14.38 20.49
C LYS A 150 4.30 -15.47 20.25
N GLU A 151 3.48 -15.31 19.21
CA GLU A 151 2.42 -16.26 18.88
C GLU A 151 2.96 -17.53 18.21
N SER A 152 2.20 -18.63 18.34
CA SER A 152 2.49 -19.80 17.52
C SER A 152 2.35 -19.44 16.04
N SER A 153 3.16 -20.07 15.16
CA SER A 153 3.08 -19.83 13.72
C SER A 153 1.67 -20.03 13.14
N ALA A 154 0.84 -20.88 13.76
CA ALA A 154 -0.55 -21.08 13.35
C ALA A 154 -1.48 -19.91 13.74
N GLU A 155 -1.33 -19.36 14.95
CA GLU A 155 -2.17 -18.25 15.41
C GLU A 155 -1.77 -16.94 14.73
N ALA A 156 -0.47 -16.66 14.59
CA ALA A 156 0.01 -15.51 13.82
C ALA A 156 -0.55 -15.51 12.39
N LYS A 157 -0.54 -16.67 11.72
CA LYS A 157 -1.15 -16.84 10.39
C LYS A 157 -2.65 -16.56 10.39
N ARG A 158 -3.39 -17.04 11.40
CA ARG A 158 -4.83 -16.81 11.51
C ARG A 158 -5.16 -15.33 11.70
N LEU A 159 -4.38 -14.63 12.52
CA LEU A 159 -4.56 -13.21 12.81
C LEU A 159 -4.28 -12.31 11.60
N ASN A 160 -3.36 -12.72 10.73
CA ASN A 160 -2.96 -12.00 9.52
C ASN A 160 -3.73 -12.42 8.26
N GLN A 161 -4.64 -13.39 8.34
CA GLN A 161 -5.45 -13.81 7.20
C GLN A 161 -6.56 -12.81 6.94
N ASN A 162 -6.57 -12.17 5.78
CA ASN A 162 -7.70 -11.41 5.26
C ASN A 162 -8.07 -11.91 3.84
N ILE A 163 -9.18 -11.42 3.29
CA ILE A 163 -9.66 -11.82 1.95
C ILE A 163 -9.07 -10.96 0.82
N TYR A 164 -8.36 -9.88 1.15
CA TYR A 164 -7.87 -8.87 0.22
C TYR A 164 -6.46 -9.18 -0.31
N GLY A 165 -5.75 -10.11 0.33
CA GLY A 165 -4.46 -10.63 -0.16
C GLY A 165 -3.27 -9.69 0.09
N SER A 166 -3.51 -8.56 0.74
CA SER A 166 -2.51 -7.66 1.31
C SER A 166 -2.05 -8.18 2.68
N ILE A 167 -0.84 -7.80 3.07
CA ILE A 167 -0.31 -7.98 4.43
C ILE A 167 -0.65 -6.72 5.21
N ASP A 168 -1.59 -6.83 6.16
CA ASP A 168 -2.03 -5.70 6.97
C ASP A 168 -0.91 -5.19 7.90
N PRO A 169 -0.77 -3.87 8.14
CA PRO A 169 0.21 -3.30 9.07
C PRO A 169 0.00 -3.73 10.52
N VAL A 170 -1.22 -4.15 10.88
CA VAL A 170 -1.50 -4.81 12.16
C VAL A 170 -2.45 -6.00 11.98
N PRO A 171 -2.36 -7.03 12.84
CA PRO A 171 -3.34 -8.12 12.82
C PRO A 171 -4.75 -7.65 13.24
N SER A 172 -5.78 -8.25 12.66
CA SER A 172 -7.18 -7.98 13.08
C SER A 172 -7.50 -8.71 14.40
N LEU A 173 -7.09 -8.13 15.53
CA LEU A 173 -7.27 -8.72 16.87
C LEU A 173 -8.70 -8.63 17.44
N GLN A 174 -9.56 -7.76 16.89
CA GLN A 174 -10.88 -7.46 17.44
C GLN A 174 -12.01 -8.32 16.82
N ARG A 175 -11.67 -9.45 16.19
CA ARG A 175 -12.63 -10.38 15.58
C ARG A 175 -13.62 -10.90 16.63
N GLY A 176 -14.87 -10.49 16.51
CA GLY A 176 -15.97 -10.87 17.41
C GLY A 176 -16.60 -9.72 18.19
N LYS A 177 -16.02 -8.51 18.16
CA LYS A 177 -16.72 -7.30 18.60
C LYS A 177 -17.84 -6.94 17.63
N SER A 178 -18.90 -6.34 18.14
CA SER A 178 -19.97 -5.79 17.31
C SER A 178 -19.48 -4.53 16.57
N VAL A 179 -20.10 -4.23 15.42
CA VAL A 179 -19.83 -2.98 14.68
C VAL A 179 -19.99 -1.73 15.57
N SER A 180 -20.94 -1.74 16.51
CA SER A 180 -21.11 -0.64 17.47
C SER A 180 -19.89 -0.46 18.38
N GLU A 181 -19.35 -1.54 18.93
CA GLU A 181 -18.16 -1.48 19.79
C GLU A 181 -16.92 -1.06 18.99
N LEU A 182 -16.80 -1.55 17.75
CA LEU A 182 -15.70 -1.16 16.85
C LEU A 182 -15.78 0.32 16.47
N ARG A 183 -16.98 0.83 16.22
CA ARG A 183 -17.25 2.25 15.95
C ARG A 183 -16.86 3.15 17.13
N ASP A 184 -17.14 2.71 18.36
CA ASP A 184 -16.72 3.44 19.57
C ASP A 184 -15.19 3.53 19.68
N ILE A 185 -14.48 2.43 19.37
CA ILE A 185 -13.01 2.38 19.44
C ILE A 185 -12.38 3.24 18.34
N ILE A 186 -12.81 3.08 17.09
CA ILE A 186 -12.19 3.76 15.95
C ILE A 186 -12.35 5.30 16.04
N SER A 187 -13.47 5.75 16.64
CA SER A 187 -13.82 7.16 16.80
C SER A 187 -13.19 7.82 18.04
N ASP A 188 -12.64 7.04 18.98
CA ASP A 188 -12.00 7.58 20.17
C ASP A 188 -10.61 8.16 19.85
N GLN A 189 -10.56 9.48 19.68
CA GLN A 189 -9.34 10.25 19.42
C GLN A 189 -8.26 10.13 20.52
N LYS A 190 -8.59 9.56 21.69
CA LYS A 190 -7.66 9.32 22.81
C LYS A 190 -7.25 7.86 22.93
N ALA A 191 -7.88 6.95 22.19
CA ALA A 191 -7.50 5.54 22.18
C ALA A 191 -6.10 5.36 21.59
N ASP A 192 -5.45 4.26 21.98
CA ASP A 192 -4.16 3.88 21.41
C ASP A 192 -4.28 3.66 19.90
N LEU A 193 -3.29 4.12 19.14
CA LEU A 193 -3.32 4.01 17.67
C LEU A 193 -3.43 2.55 17.22
N PHE A 194 -2.78 1.62 17.92
CA PHE A 194 -2.85 0.20 17.62
C PHE A 194 -4.29 -0.33 17.79
N ASP A 195 -4.98 0.05 18.86
CA ASP A 195 -6.37 -0.37 19.08
C ASP A 195 -7.29 0.14 17.98
N ARG A 196 -7.12 1.40 17.54
CA ARG A 196 -7.88 2.00 16.43
C ARG A 196 -7.61 1.30 15.10
N TYR A 197 -6.36 0.98 14.80
CA TYR A 197 -5.98 0.21 13.61
C TYR A 197 -6.60 -1.21 13.62
N THR A 198 -6.51 -1.93 14.75
CA THR A 198 -7.11 -3.27 14.84
C THR A 198 -8.63 -3.24 14.72
N ALA A 199 -9.29 -2.17 15.19
CA ALA A 199 -10.73 -1.97 15.03
C ALA A 199 -11.10 -1.64 13.58
N MET A 200 -10.31 -0.82 12.91
CA MET A 200 -10.46 -0.48 11.49
C MET A 200 -10.37 -1.72 10.59
N PHE A 201 -9.38 -2.58 10.77
CA PHE A 201 -9.30 -3.83 10.00
C PHE A 201 -10.44 -4.81 10.33
N ALA A 202 -10.92 -4.84 11.58
CA ALA A 202 -12.10 -5.62 11.92
C ALA A 202 -13.38 -5.09 11.24
N LEU A 203 -13.52 -3.76 11.09
CA LEU A 203 -14.62 -3.14 10.33
C LEU A 203 -14.51 -3.44 8.83
N ARG A 204 -13.30 -3.39 8.26
CA ARG A 204 -13.04 -3.83 6.88
C ARG A 204 -13.44 -5.28 6.65
N ASP A 205 -13.05 -6.16 7.57
CA ASP A 205 -13.33 -7.59 7.47
C ASP A 205 -14.84 -7.90 7.63
N ASP A 206 -15.59 -7.08 8.37
CA ASP A 206 -17.05 -7.18 8.52
C ASP A 206 -17.79 -6.72 7.26
N ALA A 207 -17.33 -5.62 6.63
CA ALA A 207 -17.81 -5.08 5.36
C ALA A 207 -19.32 -4.83 5.26
N THR A 208 -20.06 -4.81 6.38
CA THR A 208 -21.47 -4.41 6.34
C THR A 208 -21.61 -2.91 6.09
N PRO A 209 -22.75 -2.42 5.57
CA PRO A 209 -22.97 -0.98 5.41
C PRO A 209 -22.74 -0.17 6.70
N ALA A 210 -23.11 -0.72 7.86
CA ALA A 210 -22.87 -0.07 9.15
C ALA A 210 -21.36 0.02 9.50
N ALA A 211 -20.56 -0.96 9.10
CA ALA A 211 -19.11 -0.93 9.28
C ALA A 211 -18.46 0.10 8.34
N VAL A 212 -18.92 0.17 7.09
CA VAL A 212 -18.49 1.18 6.12
C VAL A 212 -18.85 2.59 6.61
N GLU A 213 -20.05 2.80 7.15
CA GLU A 213 -20.45 4.06 7.78
C GLU A 213 -19.55 4.44 8.96
N ALA A 214 -19.16 3.49 9.81
CA ALA A 214 -18.24 3.73 10.92
C ALA A 214 -16.84 4.16 10.44
N LEU A 215 -16.34 3.54 9.36
CA LEU A 215 -15.08 3.94 8.72
C LEU A 215 -15.19 5.35 8.12
N VAL A 216 -16.32 5.70 7.50
CA VAL A 216 -16.54 7.03 6.91
C VAL A 216 -16.51 8.09 8.00
N GLU A 217 -17.21 7.85 9.11
CA GLU A 217 -17.20 8.77 10.25
C GLU A 217 -15.81 8.94 10.85
N ALA A 218 -15.03 7.87 10.95
CA ALA A 218 -13.66 7.93 11.44
C ALA A 218 -12.75 8.76 10.51
N LEU A 219 -12.86 8.58 9.19
CA LEU A 219 -12.11 9.35 8.18
C LEU A 219 -12.42 10.85 8.29
N GLU A 220 -13.68 11.21 8.51
CA GLU A 220 -14.11 12.61 8.53
C GLU A 220 -13.91 13.31 9.87
N SER A 221 -13.90 12.56 10.98
CA SER A 221 -13.79 13.11 12.33
C SER A 221 -12.39 13.05 12.92
N ASP A 222 -11.50 12.19 12.40
CA ASP A 222 -10.12 12.13 12.88
C ASP A 222 -9.37 13.43 12.64
N SER A 223 -8.76 13.92 13.70
CA SER A 223 -7.92 15.12 13.67
C SER A 223 -6.55 14.87 14.32
N THR A 224 -6.21 13.61 14.56
CA THR A 224 -5.06 13.23 15.38
C THR A 224 -3.93 12.62 14.57
N SER A 225 -4.19 11.92 13.47
CA SER A 225 -3.14 11.25 12.69
C SER A 225 -3.47 11.21 11.20
N ALA A 226 -2.60 11.83 10.38
CA ALA A 226 -2.70 11.72 8.91
C ALA A 226 -2.47 10.27 8.46
N LEU A 227 -1.53 9.56 9.09
CA LEU A 227 -1.29 8.14 8.84
C LEU A 227 -2.56 7.30 9.05
N PHE A 228 -3.30 7.54 10.13
CA PHE A 228 -4.55 6.83 10.40
C PHE A 228 -5.64 7.11 9.34
N ARG A 229 -5.81 8.37 8.93
CA ARG A 229 -6.78 8.73 7.87
C ARG A 229 -6.38 8.15 6.51
N HIS A 230 -5.09 8.12 6.21
CA HIS A 230 -4.54 7.43 5.05
C HIS A 230 -4.92 5.95 5.08
N GLU A 231 -4.69 5.25 6.19
CA GLU A 231 -5.02 3.82 6.27
C GLU A 231 -6.52 3.54 6.10
N ILE A 232 -7.39 4.42 6.58
CA ILE A 232 -8.84 4.30 6.32
C ILE A 232 -9.12 4.44 4.81
N GLY A 233 -8.42 5.36 4.12
CA GLY A 233 -8.45 5.46 2.66
C GLY A 233 -8.06 4.15 1.98
N PHE A 234 -6.94 3.55 2.39
CA PHE A 234 -6.45 2.27 1.85
C PHE A 234 -7.50 1.17 2.03
N VAL A 235 -8.06 1.06 3.23
CA VAL A 235 -9.15 0.13 3.56
C VAL A 235 -10.38 0.32 2.66
N PHE A 236 -10.73 1.57 2.30
CA PHE A 236 -11.81 1.79 1.33
C PHE A 236 -11.46 1.33 -0.08
N GLY A 237 -10.19 1.46 -0.47
CA GLY A 237 -9.68 0.92 -1.72
C GLY A 237 -9.86 -0.60 -1.81
N GLU A 238 -9.66 -1.31 -0.70
CA GLU A 238 -9.89 -2.76 -0.59
C GLU A 238 -11.38 -3.13 -0.54
N LEU A 239 -12.20 -2.37 0.19
CA LEU A 239 -13.64 -2.60 0.29
C LEU A 239 -14.37 -2.37 -1.03
N GLN A 240 -13.91 -1.41 -1.83
CA GLN A 240 -14.52 -0.99 -3.10
C GLN A 240 -16.02 -0.63 -2.97
N ASP A 241 -16.46 -0.21 -1.78
CA ASP A 241 -17.87 0.12 -1.51
C ASP A 241 -18.19 1.57 -1.92
N LYS A 242 -19.24 1.74 -2.74
CA LYS A 242 -19.71 3.04 -3.23
C LYS A 242 -20.17 3.99 -2.14
N LEU A 243 -20.52 3.49 -0.95
CA LEU A 243 -20.88 4.31 0.21
C LEU A 243 -19.73 5.24 0.63
N ALA A 244 -18.48 4.88 0.37
CA ALA A 244 -17.31 5.70 0.69
C ALA A 244 -17.06 6.84 -0.30
N VAL A 245 -17.57 6.77 -1.54
CA VAL A 245 -17.28 7.72 -2.63
C VAL A 245 -17.50 9.19 -2.22
N PRO A 246 -18.61 9.57 -1.56
CA PRO A 246 -18.82 10.96 -1.16
C PRO A 246 -17.75 11.45 -0.17
N ALA A 247 -17.32 10.63 0.78
CA ALA A 247 -16.33 10.98 1.78
C ALA A 247 -14.93 11.09 1.16
N LEU A 248 -14.53 10.09 0.36
CA LEU A 248 -13.25 10.10 -0.37
C LEU A 248 -13.14 11.31 -1.32
N THR A 249 -14.24 11.67 -2.00
CA THR A 249 -14.28 12.86 -2.86
C THR A 249 -14.06 14.14 -2.06
N ARG A 250 -14.63 14.26 -0.84
CA ARG A 250 -14.41 15.41 0.04
C ARG A 250 -12.95 15.49 0.52
N VAL A 251 -12.36 14.35 0.88
CA VAL A 251 -10.95 14.24 1.28
C VAL A 251 -10.03 14.69 0.14
N LEU A 252 -10.20 14.13 -1.06
CA LEU A 252 -9.42 14.49 -2.24
C LEU A 252 -9.54 16.00 -2.57
N ALA A 253 -10.74 16.56 -2.42
CA ALA A 253 -11.01 17.98 -2.66
C ALA A 253 -10.44 18.93 -1.60
N ASN A 254 -10.07 18.43 -0.42
CA ASN A 254 -9.61 19.27 0.68
C ASN A 254 -8.12 19.63 0.51
N SER A 255 -7.84 20.79 -0.10
CA SER A 255 -6.47 21.30 -0.24
C SER A 255 -5.70 21.57 1.07
N SER A 256 -6.39 21.56 2.22
CA SER A 256 -5.76 21.66 3.55
C SER A 256 -5.53 20.30 4.21
N GLU A 257 -5.98 19.20 3.60
CA GLU A 257 -5.67 17.85 4.04
C GLU A 257 -4.23 17.47 3.65
N HIS A 258 -3.62 16.62 4.45
CA HIS A 258 -2.29 16.08 4.20
C HIS A 258 -2.25 15.31 2.87
N SER A 259 -1.19 15.54 2.09
CA SER A 259 -1.01 14.93 0.76
C SER A 259 -1.12 13.41 0.80
N MET A 260 -0.62 12.78 1.88
CA MET A 260 -0.75 11.33 2.10
C MET A 260 -2.22 10.85 2.10
N VAL A 261 -3.10 11.57 2.79
CA VAL A 261 -4.50 11.17 2.89
C VAL A 261 -5.24 11.44 1.57
N ARG A 262 -4.87 12.53 0.89
CA ARG A 262 -5.47 12.90 -0.42
C ARG A 262 -5.10 11.90 -1.51
N HIS A 263 -3.86 11.41 -1.56
CA HIS A 263 -3.47 10.42 -2.55
C HIS A 263 -4.23 9.11 -2.33
N GLU A 264 -4.34 8.67 -1.09
CA GLU A 264 -4.97 7.40 -0.77
C GLU A 264 -6.47 7.45 -1.09
N ALA A 265 -7.09 8.62 -0.87
CA ALA A 265 -8.44 8.86 -1.34
C ALA A 265 -8.57 8.80 -2.87
N ALA A 266 -7.59 9.30 -3.63
CA ALA A 266 -7.60 9.20 -5.08
C ALA A 266 -7.45 7.74 -5.56
N GLU A 267 -6.58 6.95 -4.95
CA GLU A 267 -6.38 5.54 -5.28
C GLU A 267 -7.61 4.70 -4.93
N ALA A 268 -8.18 4.89 -3.74
CA ALA A 268 -9.41 4.25 -3.33
C ALA A 268 -10.59 4.60 -4.24
N LEU A 269 -10.71 5.86 -4.69
CA LEU A 269 -11.70 6.22 -5.70
C LEU A 269 -11.47 5.45 -7.00
N GLY A 270 -10.21 5.35 -7.47
CA GLY A 270 -9.83 4.62 -8.66
C GLY A 270 -10.18 3.13 -8.65
N SER A 271 -10.21 2.50 -7.48
CA SER A 271 -10.58 1.08 -7.33
C SER A 271 -12.09 0.84 -7.26
N ILE A 272 -12.93 1.84 -6.98
CA ILE A 272 -14.38 1.66 -6.83
C ILE A 272 -15.08 1.58 -8.21
N ILE A 273 -15.61 0.40 -8.52
CA ILE A 273 -16.25 0.12 -9.83
C ILE A 273 -17.68 0.65 -9.91
N GLY A 274 -18.05 1.23 -11.05
CA GLY A 274 -19.44 1.57 -11.39
C GLY A 274 -19.99 2.83 -10.69
N ALA A 275 -19.11 3.74 -10.30
CA ALA A 275 -19.46 5.09 -9.85
C ALA A 275 -19.01 6.11 -10.92
N GLU A 276 -19.89 6.42 -11.88
CA GLU A 276 -19.54 7.23 -13.07
C GLU A 276 -18.94 8.61 -12.73
N SER A 277 -19.34 9.21 -11.59
CA SER A 277 -18.82 10.49 -11.11
C SER A 277 -17.35 10.45 -10.72
N VAL A 278 -16.79 9.28 -10.40
CA VAL A 278 -15.39 9.12 -9.96
C VAL A 278 -14.42 9.58 -11.05
N LEU A 279 -14.67 9.22 -12.30
CA LEU A 279 -13.77 9.57 -13.39
C LEU A 279 -13.67 11.09 -13.60
N GLU A 280 -14.79 11.81 -13.44
CA GLU A 280 -14.80 13.28 -13.49
C GLU A 280 -14.00 13.88 -12.34
N VAL A 281 -14.17 13.37 -11.11
CA VAL A 281 -13.42 13.79 -9.93
C VAL A 281 -11.92 13.56 -10.13
N LEU A 282 -11.50 12.36 -10.49
CA LEU A 282 -10.08 12.04 -10.70
C LEU A 282 -9.49 12.86 -11.84
N SER A 283 -10.23 13.06 -12.94
CA SER A 283 -9.77 13.89 -14.07
C SER A 283 -9.61 15.36 -13.69
N HIS A 284 -10.44 15.86 -12.76
CA HIS A 284 -10.29 17.22 -12.24
C HIS A 284 -8.98 17.37 -11.45
N TYR A 285 -8.70 16.42 -10.55
CA TYR A 285 -7.50 16.46 -9.70
C TYR A 285 -6.24 15.87 -10.36
N SER A 286 -6.31 15.34 -11.58
CA SER A 286 -5.12 14.94 -12.37
C SER A 286 -4.28 16.13 -12.84
N THR A 287 -4.60 17.34 -12.40
CA THR A 287 -3.80 18.57 -12.59
C THR A 287 -3.53 19.31 -11.27
N ASP A 288 -3.71 18.63 -10.13
CA ASP A 288 -3.48 19.22 -8.80
C ASP A 288 -2.05 19.79 -8.68
N PRO A 289 -1.87 20.93 -7.99
CA PRO A 289 -0.55 21.47 -7.71
C PRO A 289 0.31 20.53 -6.85
N ASP A 290 -0.31 19.73 -5.99
CA ASP A 290 0.37 18.67 -5.25
C ASP A 290 0.74 17.53 -6.20
N MET A 291 2.04 17.22 -6.26
CA MET A 291 2.53 16.21 -7.19
C MET A 291 2.03 14.81 -6.88
N VAL A 292 1.94 14.44 -5.61
CA VAL A 292 1.50 13.11 -5.19
C VAL A 292 0.03 12.93 -5.56
N VAL A 293 -0.81 13.91 -5.23
CA VAL A 293 -2.25 13.86 -5.55
C VAL A 293 -2.51 13.78 -7.04
N ARG A 294 -1.80 14.61 -7.82
CA ARG A 294 -1.92 14.62 -9.28
C ARG A 294 -1.52 13.27 -9.87
N ASP A 295 -0.39 12.74 -9.45
CA ASP A 295 0.17 11.50 -9.97
C ASP A 295 -0.71 10.30 -9.58
N SER A 296 -1.29 10.28 -8.36
CA SER A 296 -2.25 9.25 -7.93
C SER A 296 -3.53 9.31 -8.72
N CYS A 297 -4.06 10.50 -9.03
CA CYS A 297 -5.21 10.61 -9.92
C CYS A 297 -4.92 10.04 -11.32
N ILE A 298 -3.71 10.23 -11.86
CA ILE A 298 -3.31 9.67 -13.16
C ILE A 298 -3.29 8.13 -13.12
N VAL A 299 -2.73 7.54 -12.06
CA VAL A 299 -2.70 6.09 -11.86
C VAL A 299 -4.10 5.53 -11.61
N ALA A 300 -4.89 6.18 -10.75
CA ALA A 300 -6.26 5.83 -10.43
C ALA A 300 -7.20 5.86 -11.66
N ILE A 301 -6.99 6.81 -12.59
CA ILE A 301 -7.72 6.83 -13.87
C ILE A 301 -7.39 5.60 -14.72
N ASP A 302 -6.14 5.15 -14.75
CA ASP A 302 -5.74 3.94 -15.47
C ASP A 302 -6.34 2.69 -14.82
N MET A 303 -6.30 2.61 -13.48
CA MET A 303 -6.96 1.55 -12.71
C MET A 303 -8.46 1.50 -12.97
N TYR A 304 -9.16 2.63 -12.88
CA TYR A 304 -10.59 2.73 -13.16
C TYR A 304 -10.91 2.26 -14.58
N LYS A 305 -10.12 2.67 -15.57
CA LYS A 305 -10.29 2.22 -16.96
C LYS A 305 -10.09 0.72 -17.10
N TYR A 306 -9.08 0.16 -16.44
CA TYR A 306 -8.82 -1.28 -16.42
C TYR A 306 -10.00 -2.05 -15.82
N GLU A 307 -10.49 -1.65 -14.64
CA GLU A 307 -11.60 -2.32 -13.94
C GLU A 307 -12.93 -2.25 -14.71
N ASN A 308 -13.08 -1.26 -15.60
CA ASN A 308 -14.24 -1.12 -16.50
C ASN A 308 -13.97 -1.68 -17.91
N SER A 309 -12.83 -2.34 -18.14
CA SER A 309 -12.45 -2.92 -19.43
C SER A 309 -12.68 -4.44 -19.48
N SER A 310 -12.36 -5.05 -20.62
CA SER A 310 -12.30 -6.51 -20.77
C SER A 310 -10.86 -7.05 -20.69
N GLU A 311 -9.91 -6.26 -20.16
CA GLU A 311 -8.53 -6.70 -19.95
C GLU A 311 -8.50 -7.85 -18.93
N PHE A 312 -7.66 -8.86 -19.18
CA PHE A 312 -7.61 -10.05 -18.33
C PHE A 312 -6.94 -9.79 -16.97
N GLN A 313 -5.90 -8.95 -16.95
CA GLN A 313 -5.16 -8.60 -15.74
C GLN A 313 -4.53 -7.20 -15.86
N TYR A 314 -4.42 -6.48 -14.75
CA TYR A 314 -3.83 -5.14 -14.71
C TYR A 314 -2.33 -5.17 -15.00
N ALA A 315 -1.66 -6.20 -14.47
CA ALA A 315 -0.25 -6.48 -14.63
C ALA A 315 0.10 -6.79 -16.10
N ILE A 316 1.18 -6.19 -16.61
CA ILE A 316 1.70 -6.50 -17.94
C ILE A 316 2.34 -7.89 -17.92
N ILE A 317 1.98 -8.76 -18.86
CA ILE A 317 2.83 -9.90 -19.26
C ILE A 317 3.57 -9.44 -20.52
N PRO A 318 4.85 -9.03 -20.41
CA PRO A 318 5.63 -8.70 -21.60
C PRO A 318 5.63 -9.90 -22.55
N SER A 319 5.15 -9.67 -23.77
CA SER A 319 5.15 -10.67 -24.86
C SER A 319 6.50 -10.75 -25.55
#